data_AF-A0A1G7UZL6-F1
#
_entry.id   AF-A0A1G7UZL6-F1
#
_cell.length_a   1.000
_cell.length_b   1.000
_cell.length_c   1.000
_cell.angle_alpha   90.00
_cell.angle_beta   90.00
_cell.angle_gamma   90.00
#
_symmetry.space_group_name_H-M   'P 1'
#
loop_
_entity.id
_entity.type
_entity.pdbx_description
1 polymer ?
#
loop_
_entity_poly.entity_id
_entity_poly.type
_entity_poly.pdbx_seq_one_letter_code
_entity_poly.pdbx_strand_id
1 'polypeptide(L)'
;MKSRYILAALLATASVVPVSTFAQEAAPAPAANPASQIPAADKQAIQNYDLNDDVFNRIVKVSQEAKAQGIKPKDAKTDFSKIHSLDDLAAQVTNADPRIAPLIKKYGFTPREFLLANLAVTNAAIASEAKSNPQMSAYVDQKKVNQKNVAFYEAHKSQINALMNEDDAGSSQ
;
A
#
# COMPACT_ATOMS: atom_id res chain seq x y z
N MET A 1 49.49 -2.04 -17.55
CA MET A 1 49.02 -3.42 -17.81
C MET A 1 47.84 -3.29 -18.77
N LYS A 2 48.01 -3.29 -20.10
CA LYS A 2 48.13 -4.42 -21.05
C LYS A 2 47.00 -5.47 -20.97
N SER A 3 46.02 -5.28 -21.85
CA SER A 3 45.30 -6.30 -22.64
C SER A 3 44.30 -7.19 -21.87
N ARG A 4 43.09 -7.49 -22.36
CA ARG A 4 42.73 -7.94 -23.71
C ARG A 4 41.22 -7.95 -23.90
N TYR A 5 40.77 -7.41 -25.04
CA TYR A 5 39.47 -7.70 -25.65
C TYR A 5 39.46 -9.14 -26.18
N ILE A 6 38.35 -9.86 -26.02
CA ILE A 6 38.00 -10.98 -26.90
C ILE A 6 36.60 -10.72 -27.45
N LEU A 7 36.60 -10.20 -28.68
CA LEU A 7 35.58 -10.43 -29.68
C LEU A 7 35.65 -11.92 -30.05
N ALA A 8 34.53 -12.63 -30.02
CA ALA A 8 34.35 -13.87 -30.75
C ALA A 8 33.03 -13.79 -31.51
N ALA A 9 33.12 -13.32 -32.75
CA ALA A 9 32.13 -13.57 -33.78
C ALA A 9 32.37 -14.98 -34.33
N LEU A 10 31.31 -15.77 -34.48
CA LEU A 10 31.37 -17.02 -35.24
C LEU A 10 30.19 -17.05 -36.21
N LEU A 11 30.54 -17.13 -37.49
CA LEU A 11 29.66 -17.12 -38.65
C LEU A 11 29.01 -18.49 -38.90
N ALA A 12 27.72 -18.43 -39.26
CA ALA A 12 27.00 -19.14 -40.31
C ALA A 12 27.17 -20.66 -40.51
N THR A 13 26.06 -21.39 -40.39
CA THR A 13 25.62 -22.40 -41.38
C THR A 13 24.09 -22.53 -41.37
N ALA A 14 23.47 -22.42 -42.54
CA ALA A 14 22.06 -22.71 -42.77
C ALA A 14 21.79 -24.22 -42.67
N SER A 15 20.73 -24.60 -41.97
CA SER A 15 20.10 -25.91 -42.07
C SER A 15 18.62 -25.73 -41.74
N VAL A 16 17.78 -25.87 -42.77
CA VAL A 16 16.33 -25.93 -42.66
C VAL A 16 15.94 -27.25 -41.98
N VAL A 17 15.37 -27.16 -40.79
CA VAL A 17 14.64 -28.26 -40.14
C VAL A 17 13.31 -27.70 -39.62
N PRO A 18 12.17 -28.38 -39.86
CA PRO A 18 10.86 -27.94 -39.41
C PRO A 18 10.81 -28.14 -37.90
N VAL A 19 11.06 -27.08 -37.14
CA VAL A 19 10.91 -27.16 -35.68
C VAL A 19 9.42 -27.08 -35.41
N SER A 20 8.92 -28.21 -34.90
CA SER A 20 7.60 -28.42 -34.34
C SER A 20 7.07 -27.18 -33.65
N THR A 21 5.80 -26.88 -33.92
CA THR A 21 4.97 -25.97 -33.13
C THR A 21 5.00 -26.41 -31.67
N PHE A 22 6.00 -25.96 -30.91
CA PHE A 22 5.85 -25.84 -29.47
C PHE A 22 4.79 -24.77 -29.30
N ALA A 23 3.64 -25.20 -28.79
CA ALA A 23 2.66 -24.32 -28.19
C ALA A 23 3.45 -23.30 -27.37
N GLN A 24 3.39 -22.04 -27.81
CA GLN A 24 3.90 -20.92 -27.06
C GLN A 24 2.96 -20.85 -25.86
N GLU A 25 3.31 -21.59 -24.81
CA GLU A 25 2.71 -21.45 -23.49
C GLU A 25 2.92 -19.99 -23.13
N ALA A 26 1.88 -19.19 -23.37
CA ALA A 26 1.89 -17.77 -23.11
C ALA A 26 2.37 -17.62 -21.68
N ALA A 27 3.51 -16.95 -21.51
CA ALA A 27 4.03 -16.63 -20.20
C ALA A 27 2.87 -16.09 -19.36
N PRO A 28 2.63 -16.60 -18.14
CA PRO A 28 1.51 -16.18 -17.33
C PRO A 28 1.53 -14.65 -17.27
N ALA A 29 0.41 -14.04 -17.66
CA ALA A 29 0.27 -12.59 -17.60
C ALA A 29 0.70 -12.12 -16.20
N PRO A 30 1.49 -11.04 -16.08
CA PRO A 30 1.90 -10.54 -14.79
C PRO A 30 0.65 -10.36 -13.92
N ALA A 31 0.65 -11.00 -12.75
CA ALA A 31 -0.46 -10.94 -11.81
C ALA A 31 -0.88 -9.48 -11.67
N ALA A 32 -2.14 -9.19 -12.00
CA ALA A 32 -2.67 -7.83 -11.95
C ALA A 32 -2.42 -7.29 -10.54
N ASN A 33 -1.64 -6.21 -10.45
CA ASN A 33 -1.38 -5.55 -9.18
C ASN A 33 -2.74 -5.17 -8.58
N PRO A 34 -3.13 -5.62 -7.37
CA PRO A 34 -4.47 -5.38 -6.84
C PRO A 34 -4.83 -3.90 -6.75
N ALA A 35 -3.84 -3.01 -6.61
CA ALA A 35 -4.02 -1.55 -6.72
C ALA A 35 -4.49 -1.07 -8.13
N SER A 36 -4.23 -1.86 -9.18
CA SER A 36 -4.71 -1.62 -10.54
C SER A 36 -6.20 -1.95 -10.70
N GLN A 37 -6.78 -2.76 -9.79
CA GLN A 37 -8.17 -3.23 -9.86
C GLN A 37 -9.17 -2.30 -9.18
N ILE A 38 -8.69 -1.30 -8.42
CA ILE A 38 -9.56 -0.33 -7.76
C ILE A 38 -10.16 0.64 -8.81
N PRO A 39 -11.48 0.93 -8.78
CA PRO A 39 -12.15 1.82 -9.73
C PRO A 39 -11.59 3.25 -9.73
N ALA A 40 -11.74 3.97 -10.84
CA ALA A 40 -11.26 5.35 -10.96
C ALA A 40 -11.85 6.28 -9.89
N ALA A 41 -13.14 6.12 -9.55
CA ALA A 41 -13.80 6.90 -8.50
C ALA A 41 -13.16 6.69 -7.12
N ASP A 42 -12.75 5.47 -6.81
CA ASP A 42 -12.06 5.15 -5.57
C ASP A 42 -10.64 5.71 -5.55
N LYS A 43 -9.93 5.68 -6.68
CA LYS A 43 -8.63 6.36 -6.82
C LYS A 43 -8.76 7.86 -6.57
N GLN A 44 -9.80 8.49 -7.11
CA GLN A 44 -10.09 9.90 -6.87
C GLN A 44 -10.43 10.18 -5.41
N ALA A 45 -11.20 9.29 -4.75
CA ALA A 45 -11.49 9.42 -3.33
C ALA A 45 -10.21 9.41 -2.47
N ILE A 46 -9.26 8.52 -2.76
CA ILE A 46 -7.95 8.49 -2.06
C ILE A 46 -7.18 9.78 -2.31
N GLN A 47 -7.13 10.24 -3.57
CA GLN A 47 -6.37 11.44 -3.95
C GLN A 47 -6.95 12.73 -3.35
N ASN A 48 -8.27 12.81 -3.21
CA ASN A 48 -8.96 14.02 -2.76
C ASN A 48 -9.30 14.00 -1.26
N TYR A 49 -9.00 12.91 -0.54
CA TYR A 49 -9.20 12.86 0.90
C TYR A 49 -8.19 13.78 1.59
N ASP A 50 -8.66 14.76 2.35
CA ASP A 50 -7.81 15.72 3.07
C ASP A 50 -7.68 15.31 4.55
N LEU A 51 -6.45 15.12 5.02
CA LEU A 51 -6.13 14.91 6.42
C LEU A 51 -6.21 16.25 7.18
N ASN A 52 -6.72 16.18 8.40
CA ASN A 52 -6.74 17.28 9.35
C ASN A 52 -6.62 16.74 10.78
N ASP A 53 -6.48 17.66 11.74
CA ASP A 53 -6.27 17.32 13.14
C ASP A 53 -7.41 16.51 13.75
N ASP A 54 -8.67 16.80 13.39
CA ASP A 54 -9.83 16.06 13.90
C ASP A 54 -9.78 14.59 13.44
N VAL A 55 -9.64 14.36 12.14
CA VAL A 55 -9.55 13.02 11.56
C VAL A 55 -8.38 12.26 12.18
N PHE A 56 -7.21 12.90 12.27
CA PHE A 56 -6.04 12.28 12.84
C PHE A 56 -6.26 11.90 14.31
N ASN A 57 -6.76 12.81 15.14
CA ASN A 57 -7.06 12.54 16.55
C ASN A 57 -8.05 11.38 16.71
N ARG A 58 -9.07 11.28 15.86
CA ARG A 58 -10.02 10.16 15.88
C ARG A 58 -9.36 8.83 15.50
N ILE A 59 -8.45 8.80 14.50
CA ILE A 59 -7.64 7.60 14.17
C ILE A 59 -6.78 7.18 15.37
N VAL A 60 -6.13 8.14 16.04
CA VAL A 60 -5.31 7.87 17.23
C VAL A 60 -6.15 7.19 18.31
N LYS A 61 -7.35 7.72 18.58
CA LYS A 61 -8.25 7.17 19.60
C LYS A 61 -8.74 5.76 19.26
N VAL A 62 -9.09 5.51 18.00
CA VAL A 62 -9.40 4.15 17.53
C VAL A 62 -8.23 3.20 17.80
N SER A 63 -7.00 3.60 17.45
CA SER A 63 -5.81 2.75 17.59
C SER A 63 -5.50 2.45 19.06
N GLN A 64 -5.56 3.46 19.93
CA GLN A 64 -5.36 3.31 21.38
C GLN A 64 -6.39 2.37 22.01
N GLU A 65 -7.67 2.51 21.66
CA GLU A 65 -8.73 1.66 22.22
C GLU A 65 -8.70 0.25 21.62
N ALA A 66 -8.39 0.09 20.33
CA ALA A 66 -8.18 -1.21 19.71
C ALA A 66 -7.07 -1.99 20.43
N LYS A 67 -5.96 -1.32 20.72
CA LYS A 67 -4.83 -1.87 21.48
C LYS A 67 -5.23 -2.25 22.91
N ALA A 68 -5.94 -1.37 23.62
CA ALA A 68 -6.42 -1.64 24.98
C ALA A 68 -7.36 -2.85 25.04
N GLN A 69 -8.09 -3.12 23.96
CA GLN A 69 -8.96 -4.29 23.82
C GLN A 69 -8.26 -5.53 23.23
N GLY A 70 -6.97 -5.43 22.90
CA GLY A 70 -6.21 -6.51 22.27
C GLY A 70 -6.71 -6.88 20.87
N ILE A 71 -7.33 -5.94 20.15
CA ILE A 71 -7.71 -6.12 18.75
C ILE A 71 -6.44 -6.04 17.91
N LYS A 72 -6.18 -7.07 17.10
CA LYS A 72 -4.99 -7.15 16.23
C LYS A 72 -5.41 -7.31 14.76
N PRO A 73 -5.81 -6.23 14.06
CA PRO A 73 -6.28 -6.31 12.69
C PRO A 73 -5.21 -6.82 11.71
N LYS A 74 -3.92 -6.59 12.02
CA LYS A 74 -2.78 -7.00 11.21
C LYS A 74 -2.61 -8.51 11.06
N ASP A 75 -3.18 -9.29 11.99
CA ASP A 75 -3.10 -10.75 11.97
C ASP A 75 -4.17 -11.37 11.05
N ALA A 76 -5.13 -10.58 10.57
CA ALA A 76 -6.17 -11.05 9.69
C ALA A 76 -5.64 -11.29 8.28
N LYS A 77 -5.96 -12.45 7.71
CA LYS A 77 -5.63 -12.76 6.31
C LYS A 77 -6.50 -11.92 5.39
N THR A 78 -5.89 -11.01 4.64
CA THR A 78 -6.55 -10.29 3.55
C THR A 78 -6.57 -11.13 2.29
N ASP A 79 -7.76 -11.39 1.76
CA ASP A 79 -7.94 -12.06 0.48
C ASP A 79 -8.00 -11.03 -0.65
N PHE A 80 -6.84 -10.71 -1.23
CA PHE A 80 -6.73 -9.70 -2.28
C PHE A 80 -7.53 -10.04 -3.55
N SER A 81 -7.88 -11.31 -3.77
CA SER A 81 -8.67 -11.72 -4.94
C SER A 81 -10.11 -11.20 -4.90
N LYS A 82 -10.62 -10.84 -3.71
CA LYS A 82 -11.97 -10.33 -3.47
C LYS A 82 -12.06 -8.80 -3.40
N ILE A 83 -10.96 -8.10 -3.64
CA ILE A 83 -10.90 -6.64 -3.50
C ILE A 83 -11.10 -6.02 -4.87
N HIS A 84 -12.31 -5.50 -5.11
CA HIS A 84 -12.67 -4.82 -6.35
C HIS A 84 -13.04 -3.36 -6.14
N SER A 85 -13.04 -2.90 -4.88
CA SER A 85 -13.39 -1.55 -4.47
C SER A 85 -12.78 -1.21 -3.11
N LEU A 86 -12.83 0.07 -2.74
CA LEU A 86 -12.53 0.48 -1.37
C LEU A 86 -13.53 -0.07 -0.36
N ASP A 87 -14.78 -0.30 -0.75
CA ASP A 87 -15.79 -0.86 0.14
C ASP A 87 -15.48 -2.34 0.46
N ASP A 88 -15.00 -3.11 -0.52
CA ASP A 88 -14.57 -4.50 -0.29
C ASP A 88 -13.37 -4.55 0.68
N LEU A 89 -12.41 -3.65 0.49
CA LEU A 89 -11.26 -3.54 1.39
C LEU A 89 -11.69 -3.11 2.80
N ALA A 90 -12.61 -2.14 2.91
CA ALA A 90 -13.13 -1.68 4.19
C ALA A 90 -13.89 -2.82 4.90
N ALA A 91 -14.68 -3.58 4.16
CA ALA A 91 -15.38 -4.75 4.67
C ALA A 91 -14.40 -5.81 5.20
N GLN A 92 -13.30 -6.10 4.49
CA GLN A 92 -12.29 -7.03 4.99
C GLN A 92 -11.65 -6.55 6.30
N VAL A 93 -11.36 -5.26 6.41
CA VAL A 93 -10.84 -4.68 7.67
C VAL A 93 -11.84 -4.84 8.81
N THR A 94 -13.13 -4.54 8.58
CA THR A 94 -14.13 -4.65 9.64
C THR A 94 -14.51 -6.09 9.97
N ASN A 95 -14.38 -7.02 9.02
CA ASN A 95 -14.69 -8.43 9.22
C ASN A 95 -13.54 -9.22 9.86
N ALA A 96 -12.35 -8.62 9.96
CA ALA A 96 -11.20 -9.20 10.65
C ALA A 96 -11.48 -9.47 12.14
N ASP A 97 -12.23 -8.59 12.80
CA ASP A 97 -12.66 -8.73 14.19
C ASP A 97 -14.01 -8.02 14.38
N PRO A 98 -15.05 -8.68 14.93
CA PRO A 98 -16.39 -8.10 15.08
C PRO A 98 -16.42 -6.83 15.95
N ARG A 99 -15.35 -6.56 16.72
CA ARG A 99 -15.21 -5.35 17.55
C ARG A 99 -14.72 -4.13 16.77
N ILE A 100 -14.17 -4.29 15.57
CA ILE A 100 -13.63 -3.17 14.77
C ILE A 100 -14.75 -2.24 14.31
N ALA A 101 -15.81 -2.77 13.68
CA ALA A 101 -16.92 -1.97 13.18
C ALA A 101 -17.58 -1.06 14.25
N PRO A 102 -17.95 -1.56 15.45
CA PRO A 102 -18.50 -0.70 16.50
C PRO A 102 -17.46 0.30 17.05
N LEU A 103 -16.18 -0.08 17.11
CA LEU A 103 -15.11 0.80 17.59
C LEU A 103 -14.90 2.00 16.66
N ILE A 104 -14.76 1.79 15.35
CA ILE A 104 -14.57 2.92 14.41
C ILE A 104 -15.81 3.81 14.36
N LYS A 105 -17.02 3.22 14.47
CA LYS A 105 -18.28 3.96 14.54
C LYS A 105 -18.37 4.82 15.81
N LYS A 106 -17.88 4.34 16.96
CA LYS A 106 -17.82 5.11 18.21
C LYS A 106 -17.04 6.41 18.04
N TYR A 107 -16.00 6.41 17.21
CA TYR A 107 -15.21 7.59 16.86
C TYR A 107 -15.68 8.27 15.56
N GLY A 108 -16.93 8.04 15.16
CA GLY A 108 -17.57 8.78 14.07
C GLY A 108 -17.07 8.42 12.68
N PHE A 109 -16.40 7.28 12.49
CA PHE A 109 -16.04 6.81 11.16
C PHE A 109 -17.08 5.83 10.60
N THR A 110 -17.31 5.92 9.30
CA THR A 110 -17.78 4.77 8.52
C THR A 110 -16.59 3.84 8.19
N PRO A 111 -16.81 2.54 7.87
CA PRO A 111 -15.73 1.65 7.44
C PRO A 111 -14.90 2.22 6.28
N ARG A 112 -15.58 2.77 5.27
CA ARG A 112 -14.94 3.36 4.09
C ARG A 112 -14.10 4.59 4.45
N GLU A 113 -14.63 5.46 5.30
CA GLU A 113 -13.92 6.67 5.73
C GLU A 113 -12.71 6.33 6.60
N PHE A 114 -12.83 5.38 7.52
CA PHE A 114 -11.71 4.90 8.33
C PHE A 114 -10.59 4.35 7.44
N LEU A 115 -10.92 3.55 6.43
CA LEU A 115 -9.96 3.03 5.46
C LEU A 115 -9.28 4.17 4.68
N LEU A 116 -10.06 5.11 4.14
CA LEU A 116 -9.52 6.26 3.41
C LEU A 116 -8.56 7.09 4.25
N ALA A 117 -8.90 7.32 5.53
CA ALA A 117 -8.08 8.09 6.43
C ALA A 117 -6.73 7.40 6.72
N ASN A 118 -6.75 6.08 6.97
CA ASN A 118 -5.52 5.29 7.15
C ASN A 118 -4.66 5.21 5.87
N LEU A 119 -5.31 5.07 4.70
CA LEU A 119 -4.61 5.10 3.41
C LEU A 119 -3.98 6.47 3.14
N ALA A 120 -4.66 7.56 3.49
CA ALA A 120 -4.13 8.91 3.35
C ALA A 120 -2.87 9.12 4.22
N VAL A 121 -2.89 8.66 5.49
CA VAL A 121 -1.70 8.71 6.37
C VAL A 121 -0.56 7.88 5.79
N THR A 122 -0.84 6.64 5.36
CA THR A 122 0.17 5.72 4.82
C THR A 122 0.79 6.25 3.52
N ASN A 123 -0.03 6.75 2.60
CA ASN A 123 0.44 7.33 1.34
C ASN A 123 1.27 8.59 1.57
N ALA A 124 0.87 9.43 2.53
CA ALA A 124 1.62 10.63 2.91
C ALA A 124 2.98 10.26 3.52
N ALA A 125 3.04 9.23 4.37
CA ALA A 125 4.28 8.71 4.95
C ALA A 125 5.25 8.21 3.87
N ILE A 126 4.76 7.35 2.97
CA ILE A 126 5.54 6.80 1.84
C ILE A 126 6.05 7.94 0.95
N ALA A 127 5.18 8.90 0.61
CA ALA A 127 5.55 10.01 -0.25
C ALA A 127 6.55 10.97 0.41
N SER A 128 6.41 11.23 1.71
CA SER A 128 7.37 12.01 2.49
C SER A 128 8.74 11.33 2.51
N GLU A 129 8.78 10.02 2.79
CA GLU A 129 10.03 9.26 2.85
C GLU A 129 10.69 9.11 1.46
N ALA A 130 9.89 8.98 0.40
CA ALA A 130 10.38 8.95 -0.98
C ALA A 130 11.08 10.24 -1.41
N LYS A 131 10.87 11.39 -0.73
CA LYS A 131 11.62 12.63 -1.01
C LYS A 131 13.10 12.51 -0.64
N SER A 132 13.42 11.74 0.40
CA SER A 132 14.78 11.52 0.90
C SER A 132 15.38 10.17 0.52
N ASN A 133 14.57 9.25 -0.01
CA ASN A 133 15.00 7.90 -0.40
C ASN A 133 14.93 7.70 -1.93
N PRO A 134 16.07 7.72 -2.65
CA PRO A 134 16.13 7.54 -4.10
C PRO A 134 15.48 6.24 -4.59
N GLN A 135 15.60 5.15 -3.83
CA GLN A 135 15.02 3.87 -4.19
C GLN A 135 13.49 3.93 -4.19
N MET A 136 12.88 4.62 -3.22
CA MET A 136 11.42 4.79 -3.17
C MET A 136 10.91 5.85 -4.15
N SER A 137 11.71 6.88 -4.44
CA SER A 137 11.35 7.92 -5.41
C SER A 137 11.05 7.36 -6.81
N ALA A 138 11.67 6.23 -7.18
CA ALA A 138 11.43 5.54 -8.44
C ALA A 138 10.03 4.89 -8.55
N TYR A 139 9.38 4.61 -7.41
CA TYR A 139 8.08 3.92 -7.36
C TYR A 139 6.92 4.85 -6.97
N VAL A 140 7.22 6.06 -6.49
CA VAL A 140 6.22 7.03 -6.04
C VAL A 140 6.14 8.19 -7.03
N ASP A 141 5.04 8.25 -7.78
CA ASP A 141 4.73 9.40 -8.62
C ASP A 141 4.20 10.55 -7.75
N GLN A 142 5.10 11.45 -7.35
CA GLN A 142 4.79 12.61 -6.50
C GLN A 142 3.68 13.51 -7.06
N LYS A 143 3.45 13.52 -8.39
CA LYS A 143 2.37 14.31 -9.02
C LYS A 143 0.98 13.73 -8.76
N LYS A 144 0.90 12.46 -8.36
CA LYS A 144 -0.36 11.75 -8.09
C LYS A 144 -0.68 11.65 -6.60
N VAL A 145 0.18 12.19 -5.74
CA VAL A 145 0.01 12.23 -4.29
C VAL A 145 -0.71 13.50 -3.87
N ASN A 146 -1.58 13.40 -2.85
CA ASN A 146 -2.12 14.59 -2.20
C ASN A 146 -1.03 15.29 -1.37
N GLN A 147 -0.46 16.37 -1.92
CA GLN A 147 0.63 17.11 -1.29
C GLN A 147 0.21 17.79 0.03
N LYS A 148 -1.08 18.08 0.24
CA LYS A 148 -1.56 18.60 1.54
C LYS A 148 -1.41 17.54 2.63
N ASN A 149 -1.74 16.29 2.31
CA ASN A 149 -1.58 15.18 3.25
C ASN A 149 -0.11 14.91 3.56
N VAL A 150 0.78 15.06 2.57
CA VAL A 150 2.23 14.97 2.79
C VAL A 150 2.70 16.04 3.76
N ALA A 151 2.29 17.30 3.55
CA ALA A 151 2.63 18.40 4.46
C ALA A 151 2.06 18.18 5.87
N PHE A 152 0.81 17.70 5.96
CA PHE A 152 0.17 17.36 7.23
C PHE A 152 0.94 16.25 7.97
N TYR A 153 1.31 15.17 7.28
CA TYR A 153 2.11 14.08 7.84
C TYR A 153 3.48 14.60 8.32
N GLU A 154 4.17 15.41 7.53
CA GLU A 154 5.47 15.97 7.89
C GLU A 154 5.39 16.84 9.15
N ALA A 155 4.33 17.65 9.29
CA ALA A 155 4.07 18.45 10.49
C ALA A 155 3.78 17.61 11.75
N HIS A 156 3.23 16.40 11.58
CA HIS A 156 2.83 15.51 12.67
C HIS A 156 3.69 14.24 12.77
N LYS A 157 4.82 14.18 12.05
CA LYS A 157 5.62 12.95 11.87
C LYS A 157 6.06 12.34 13.19
N SER A 158 6.43 13.15 14.18
CA SER A 158 6.82 12.68 15.51
C SER A 158 5.67 11.95 16.22
N GLN A 159 4.47 12.53 16.21
CA GLN A 159 3.29 11.95 16.85
C GLN A 159 2.82 10.69 16.11
N ILE A 160 2.83 10.71 14.77
CA ILE A 160 2.46 9.54 13.96
C ILE A 160 3.45 8.39 14.18
N ASN A 161 4.76 8.67 14.15
CA ASN A 161 5.79 7.66 14.37
C ASN A 161 5.75 7.11 15.80
N ALA A 162 5.40 7.91 16.81
CA ALA A 162 5.24 7.41 18.17
C ALA A 162 4.12 6.35 18.25
N LEU A 163 2.99 6.61 17.57
CA LEU A 163 1.89 5.64 17.51
C LEU A 163 2.28 4.37 16.76
N MET A 164 2.96 4.49 15.62
CA MET A 164 3.42 3.33 14.84
C MET A 164 4.49 2.51 15.59
N ASN A 165 5.43 3.16 16.28
CA ASN A 165 6.48 2.47 17.04
C ASN A 165 5.93 1.81 18.32
N GLU A 166 4.90 2.39 18.94
CA GLU A 166 4.18 1.76 20.05
C GLU A 166 3.47 0.46 19.63
N ASP A 167 3.12 0.30 18.36
CA ASP A 167 2.51 -0.93 17.82
C ASP A 167 3.54 -2.06 17.62
N ASP A 168 4.82 -1.73 17.41
CA ASP A 168 5.92 -2.70 17.26
C ASP A 168 6.50 -3.14 18.61
N ALA A 169 6.67 -2.22 19.57
CA ALA A 169 7.21 -2.52 20.89
C ALA A 169 6.33 -3.47 21.72
N GLY A 170 5.01 -3.51 21.46
CA GLY A 170 4.08 -4.45 22.11
C GLY A 170 4.11 -5.88 21.56
N SER A 171 4.95 -6.17 20.57
CA SER A 171 5.09 -7.50 19.95
C SER A 171 6.35 -8.26 20.42
N SER A 172 7.09 -7.70 21.39
CA SER A 172 8.37 -8.24 21.90
C SER A 172 8.30 -8.76 23.34
N GLN A 173 7.14 -9.25 23.79
CA GLN A 173 6.99 -9.95 25.08
C GLN A 173 6.24 -11.27 24.92
#